data_AF-D8U610-F1
#
_entry.id   AF-D8U610-F1
#
_cell.length_a   1.000
_cell.length_b   1.000
_cell.length_c   1.000
_cell.angle_alpha   90.00
_cell.angle_beta   90.00
_cell.angle_gamma   90.00
#
_symmetry.space_group_name_H-M   'P 1'
#
loop_
_entity.id
_entity.type
_entity.pdbx_description
1 polymer ?
#
loop_
_entity_poly.entity_id
_entity_poly.type
_entity_poly.pdbx_seq_one_letter_code
_entity_poly.pdbx_strand_id
1 'polypeptide(L)'
;MADEAPSSSSKSDASNEELDLQRFLTWLVSNGVKGIGQEGSKVALFQTENGERGLLCEEVISPGEVVFEVPLRLALTDHPGDEESNQLVYKVKGKRVREVVPVCVLRDPPGASALHVLPRHVPAPLECYSWEDLTSLRYPPALEALHAADWLRADAFQSTSDEARGGLGEGEFRWALSVVHSRTFANAAPGGGVGVRMLVPLVDMLNHGGDTAAQGSLGLVGPGGGEVATDNVRWDLLPPDRSSAGGWSMAVSATRDIHPGQELLLSYGERPNDDFFLHYGFVPRANPHDDAVLWPDLEAALEWHYERLGALQLAPEAAERLYLAALEAGQQQLSEELQQLQPQKQQHGVEGEVLPPEVARQLAQIKVVAGGHVSAAVMRAFTAVRGGDVAAAERAVALRAAELLWSMSAGPSSASLPSSAAAAAMTGPSTAAVADAGGLLVELAALLADADPRVAAAAVASSPSTAEAEVDVEPESDEGRYWAAELRGYWQTLLPRAGSLPLLVATAVAAAVTVSSRGAVPPLGKLLRVLLPHAVAEVEAKIGVVAAGRDAFVTSAFRLSGPQRLSATFRSYKQMVLWDVVLGSVVASFLPTGTLTA
;
A
#
# COMPACT_ATOMS: atom_id res chain seq x y z
N MET A 1 -2.82 3.04 39.96
CA MET A 1 -3.97 2.29 39.44
C MET A 1 -3.47 0.88 39.15
N ALA A 2 -4.25 -0.11 39.57
CA ALA A 2 -3.80 -1.48 39.80
C ALA A 2 -3.36 -2.19 38.50
N ASP A 3 -2.26 -2.96 38.61
CA ASP A 3 -1.86 -3.98 37.65
C ASP A 3 -2.95 -5.05 37.54
N GLU A 4 -3.61 -5.13 36.38
CA GLU A 4 -4.41 -6.30 36.01
C GLU A 4 -3.46 -7.41 35.54
N ALA A 5 -3.48 -8.54 36.25
CA ALA A 5 -2.83 -9.76 35.82
C ALA A 5 -3.44 -10.24 34.49
N PRO A 6 -2.65 -10.83 33.57
CA PRO A 6 -3.15 -11.34 32.30
C PRO A 6 -4.26 -12.36 32.54
N SER A 7 -5.44 -12.06 31.99
CA SER A 7 -6.67 -12.82 32.20
C SER A 7 -6.56 -14.23 31.63
N SER A 8 -7.21 -15.18 32.28
CA SER A 8 -7.28 -16.59 31.87
C SER A 8 -8.12 -16.84 30.60
N SER A 9 -8.59 -15.81 29.89
CA SER A 9 -9.46 -15.97 28.71
C SER A 9 -8.69 -16.26 27.42
N SER A 10 -7.41 -15.87 27.32
CA SER A 10 -6.63 -16.05 26.09
C SER A 10 -6.35 -17.51 25.74
N LYS A 11 -6.23 -18.40 26.75
CA LYS A 11 -5.98 -19.83 26.53
C LYS A 11 -7.20 -20.59 26.00
N SER A 12 -8.42 -20.20 26.40
CA SER A 12 -9.64 -20.84 25.87
C SER A 12 -9.91 -20.45 24.43
N ASP A 13 -9.62 -19.21 24.05
CA ASP A 13 -9.87 -18.72 22.69
C ASP A 13 -8.92 -19.34 21.65
N ALA A 14 -7.63 -19.45 21.97
CA ALA A 14 -6.65 -20.14 21.12
C ALA A 14 -7.03 -21.62 20.87
N SER A 15 -7.50 -22.32 21.91
CA SER A 15 -7.92 -23.72 21.78
C SER A 15 -9.17 -23.89 20.90
N ASN A 16 -10.05 -22.90 20.85
CA ASN A 16 -11.23 -22.94 19.99
C ASN A 16 -10.87 -22.67 18.53
N GLU A 17 -9.91 -21.78 18.26
CA GLU A 17 -9.49 -21.47 16.88
C GLU A 17 -8.78 -22.65 16.21
N GLU A 18 -7.92 -23.36 16.94
CA GLU A 18 -7.27 -24.57 16.43
C GLU A 18 -8.30 -25.66 16.10
N LEU A 19 -9.32 -25.82 16.96
CA LEU A 19 -10.44 -26.71 16.69
C LEU A 19 -11.24 -26.29 15.46
N ASP A 20 -11.43 -24.98 15.24
CA ASP A 20 -12.16 -24.48 14.06
C ASP A 20 -11.37 -24.70 12.77
N LEU A 21 -10.04 -24.52 12.77
CA LEU A 21 -9.18 -24.87 11.64
C LEU A 21 -9.21 -26.38 11.34
N GLN A 22 -9.18 -27.22 12.37
CA GLN A 22 -9.27 -28.68 12.20
C GLN A 22 -10.63 -29.11 11.63
N ARG A 23 -11.73 -28.51 12.12
CA ARG A 23 -13.08 -28.74 11.57
C ARG A 23 -13.17 -28.28 10.12
N PHE A 24 -12.57 -27.14 9.80
CA PHE A 24 -12.51 -26.62 8.45
C PHE A 24 -11.76 -27.54 7.49
N LEU A 25 -10.57 -28.02 7.87
CA LEU A 25 -9.82 -29.01 7.08
C LEU A 25 -10.63 -30.30 6.86
N THR A 26 -11.27 -30.80 7.91
CA THR A 26 -12.14 -31.99 7.82
C THR A 26 -13.30 -31.76 6.86
N TRP A 27 -13.91 -30.57 6.92
CA TRP A 27 -14.99 -30.16 6.02
C TRP A 27 -14.51 -30.05 4.57
N LEU A 28 -13.36 -29.41 4.31
CA LEU A 28 -12.77 -29.29 2.97
C LEU A 28 -12.57 -30.68 2.32
N VAL A 29 -11.90 -31.58 3.04
CA VAL A 29 -11.63 -32.95 2.58
C VAL A 29 -12.93 -33.71 2.32
N SER A 30 -13.90 -33.64 3.24
CA SER A 30 -15.20 -34.30 3.11
C SER A 30 -16.01 -33.78 1.91
N ASN A 31 -15.73 -32.55 1.48
CA ASN A 31 -16.39 -31.90 0.35
C ASN A 31 -15.57 -31.97 -0.95
N GLY A 32 -14.55 -32.82 -1.01
CA GLY A 32 -13.83 -33.15 -2.24
C GLY A 32 -12.75 -32.14 -2.64
N VAL A 33 -12.27 -31.32 -1.70
CA VAL A 33 -11.01 -30.59 -1.87
C VAL A 33 -9.86 -31.58 -1.87
N LYS A 34 -8.88 -31.38 -2.76
CA LYS A 34 -7.70 -32.24 -2.90
C LYS A 34 -6.42 -31.47 -2.67
N GLY A 35 -5.36 -32.16 -2.27
CA GLY A 35 -4.03 -31.57 -2.09
C GLY A 35 -3.75 -31.04 -0.69
N ILE A 36 -4.74 -31.01 0.22
CA ILE A 36 -4.57 -30.61 1.62
C ILE A 36 -5.25 -31.59 2.58
N GLY A 37 -4.66 -31.80 3.77
CA GLY A 37 -5.23 -32.59 4.86
C GLY A 37 -5.38 -34.08 4.57
N GLN A 38 -4.74 -34.59 3.52
CA GLN A 38 -4.76 -35.99 3.09
C GLN A 38 -3.34 -36.58 3.11
N GLU A 39 -3.23 -37.91 3.05
CA GLU A 39 -1.92 -38.56 2.89
C GLU A 39 -1.27 -38.12 1.57
N GLY A 40 -0.03 -37.63 1.64
CA GLY A 40 0.70 -37.08 0.48
C GLY A 40 0.37 -35.63 0.14
N SER A 41 -0.40 -34.92 0.98
CA SER A 41 -0.50 -33.46 0.91
C SER A 41 0.87 -32.81 1.11
N LYS A 42 1.22 -31.87 0.24
CA LYS A 42 2.49 -31.11 0.32
C LYS A 42 2.34 -29.76 1.01
N VAL A 43 1.14 -29.44 1.49
CA VAL A 43 0.82 -28.15 2.10
C VAL A 43 0.00 -28.31 3.36
N ALA A 44 0.23 -27.39 4.28
CA ALA A 44 -0.49 -27.28 5.54
C ALA A 44 -0.97 -25.84 5.78
N LEU A 45 -2.08 -25.71 6.50
CA LEU A 45 -2.50 -24.42 7.05
C LEU A 45 -1.62 -24.08 8.25
N PHE A 46 -1.21 -22.82 8.36
CA PHE A 46 -0.57 -22.30 9.55
C PHE A 46 -1.30 -21.07 10.08
N GLN A 47 -1.07 -20.76 11.35
CA GLN A 47 -1.49 -19.52 11.98
C GLN A 47 -0.30 -18.95 12.77
N THR A 48 -0.04 -17.66 12.61
CA THR A 48 1.00 -16.94 13.38
C THR A 48 0.49 -16.60 14.78
N GLU A 49 1.40 -16.18 15.67
CA GLU A 49 1.03 -15.70 17.01
C GLU A 49 0.09 -14.48 16.97
N ASN A 50 0.14 -13.70 15.89
CA ASN A 50 -0.72 -12.54 15.66
C ASN A 50 -2.08 -12.90 15.04
N GLY A 51 -2.32 -14.19 14.80
CA GLY A 51 -3.56 -14.69 14.21
C GLY A 51 -3.64 -14.61 12.69
N GLU A 52 -2.56 -14.19 12.02
CA GLU A 52 -2.48 -14.28 10.55
C GLU A 52 -2.45 -15.75 10.14
N ARG A 53 -3.14 -16.07 9.05
CA ARG A 53 -3.25 -17.43 8.54
C ARG A 53 -2.67 -17.50 7.15
N GLY A 54 -2.13 -18.65 6.80
CA GLY A 54 -1.50 -18.86 5.49
C GLY A 54 -1.39 -20.34 5.15
N LEU A 55 -0.74 -20.61 4.02
CA LEU A 55 -0.43 -21.97 3.56
C LEU A 55 1.09 -22.15 3.47
N LEU A 56 1.59 -23.20 4.13
CA LEU A 56 3.00 -23.54 4.17
C LEU A 56 3.27 -24.78 3.32
N CYS A 57 4.40 -24.78 2.62
CA CYS A 57 4.94 -25.92 1.91
C CYS A 57 5.57 -26.90 2.93
N GLU A 58 5.18 -28.17 2.92
CA GLU A 58 5.74 -29.23 3.77
C GLU A 58 6.73 -30.12 3.01
N GLU A 59 6.53 -30.27 1.70
CA GLU A 59 7.38 -31.03 0.79
C GLU A 59 7.71 -30.20 -0.45
N VAL A 60 8.76 -30.54 -1.20
CA VAL A 60 9.10 -29.78 -2.42
C VAL A 60 7.97 -29.85 -3.46
N ILE A 61 7.56 -28.68 -3.95
CA ILE A 61 6.58 -28.52 -5.03
C ILE A 61 7.30 -27.99 -6.27
N SER A 62 7.14 -28.67 -7.41
CA SER A 62 7.78 -28.28 -8.67
C SER A 62 6.95 -27.26 -9.46
N PRO A 63 7.56 -26.43 -10.33
CA PRO A 63 6.85 -25.53 -11.21
C PRO A 63 5.79 -26.25 -12.05
N GLY A 64 4.60 -25.68 -12.13
CA GLY A 64 3.45 -26.23 -12.84
C GLY A 64 2.72 -27.36 -12.11
N GLU A 65 3.22 -27.81 -10.95
CA GLU A 65 2.51 -28.78 -10.12
C GLU A 65 1.25 -28.15 -9.51
N VAL A 66 0.11 -28.83 -9.64
CA VAL A 66 -1.14 -28.45 -8.98
C VAL A 66 -1.02 -28.82 -7.50
N VAL A 67 -0.99 -27.81 -6.65
CA VAL A 67 -0.85 -27.95 -5.21
C VAL A 67 -2.15 -28.46 -4.59
N PHE A 68 -3.27 -27.80 -4.90
CA PHE A 68 -4.59 -28.18 -4.43
C PHE A 68 -5.70 -27.72 -5.38
N GLU A 69 -6.86 -28.38 -5.28
CA GLU A 69 -8.04 -28.10 -6.10
C GLU A 69 -9.27 -27.96 -5.21
N VAL A 70 -10.00 -26.84 -5.36
CA VAL A 70 -11.23 -26.52 -4.62
C VAL A 70 -12.43 -26.52 -5.56
N PRO A 71 -13.42 -27.42 -5.36
CA PRO A 71 -14.66 -27.39 -6.14
C PRO A 71 -15.44 -26.08 -5.93
N LEU A 72 -15.82 -25.39 -7.02
CA LEU A 72 -16.52 -24.10 -6.93
C LEU A 72 -17.94 -24.19 -6.35
N ARG A 73 -18.51 -25.39 -6.23
CA ARG A 73 -19.74 -25.59 -5.43
C ARG A 73 -19.58 -25.20 -3.95
N LEU A 74 -18.34 -25.07 -3.48
CA LEU A 74 -18.00 -24.64 -2.12
C LEU A 74 -17.79 -23.12 -2.02
N ALA A 75 -17.73 -22.40 -3.15
CA ALA A 75 -17.52 -20.96 -3.16
C ALA A 75 -18.83 -20.21 -2.88
N LEU A 76 -18.72 -19.08 -2.18
CA LEU A 76 -19.82 -18.11 -2.08
C LEU A 76 -19.74 -17.17 -3.27
N THR A 77 -20.83 -16.97 -4.01
CA THR A 77 -20.81 -16.19 -5.26
C THR A 77 -21.91 -15.14 -5.31
N ASP A 78 -21.71 -14.10 -6.12
CA ASP A 78 -22.73 -13.08 -6.42
C ASP A 78 -23.79 -13.54 -7.45
N HIS A 79 -23.76 -14.82 -7.81
CA HIS A 79 -24.74 -15.47 -8.69
C HIS A 79 -25.09 -16.87 -8.16
N PRO A 80 -25.80 -16.96 -7.01
CA PRO A 80 -26.13 -18.23 -6.39
C PRO A 80 -26.92 -19.14 -7.35
N GLY A 81 -26.75 -20.46 -7.20
CA GLY A 81 -27.38 -21.44 -8.08
C GLY A 81 -28.90 -21.59 -7.86
N ASP A 82 -29.42 -21.12 -6.73
CA ASP A 82 -30.84 -21.19 -6.39
C ASP A 82 -31.58 -19.86 -6.62
N GLU A 83 -32.83 -19.98 -7.07
CA GLU A 83 -33.67 -18.85 -7.48
C GLU A 83 -33.99 -17.89 -6.32
N GLU A 84 -34.12 -18.41 -5.10
CA GLU A 84 -34.46 -17.62 -3.90
C GLU A 84 -33.29 -16.71 -3.48
N SER A 85 -32.09 -17.26 -3.38
CA SER A 85 -30.87 -16.50 -3.10
C SER A 85 -30.56 -15.51 -4.23
N ASN A 86 -30.82 -15.88 -5.49
CA ASN A 86 -30.68 -14.94 -6.62
C ASN A 86 -31.60 -13.73 -6.43
N GLN A 87 -32.87 -13.95 -6.09
CA GLN A 87 -33.80 -12.86 -5.86
C GLN A 87 -33.39 -11.94 -4.71
N LEU A 88 -32.77 -12.47 -3.66
CA LEU A 88 -32.23 -11.68 -2.55
C LEU A 88 -31.01 -10.85 -2.98
N VAL A 89 -30.08 -11.47 -3.71
CA VAL A 89 -28.88 -10.81 -4.24
C VAL A 89 -29.25 -9.64 -5.17
N TYR A 90 -30.23 -9.81 -6.06
CA TYR A 90 -30.64 -8.76 -6.99
C TYR A 90 -31.49 -7.64 -6.36
N LYS A 91 -31.99 -7.81 -5.13
CA LYS A 91 -32.64 -6.73 -4.35
C LYS A 91 -31.63 -5.72 -3.81
N VAL A 92 -30.34 -6.05 -3.81
CA VAL A 92 -29.27 -5.16 -3.35
C VAL A 92 -28.75 -4.31 -4.51
N LYS A 93 -28.62 -2.99 -4.25
CA LYS A 93 -28.02 -2.05 -5.18
C LYS A 93 -26.50 -2.11 -5.08
N GLY A 94 -25.83 -2.27 -6.23
CA GLY A 94 -24.36 -2.29 -6.34
C GLY A 94 -23.77 -3.70 -6.32
N LYS A 95 -22.94 -4.02 -7.33
CA LYS A 95 -22.38 -5.37 -7.53
C LYS A 95 -21.50 -5.86 -6.37
N ARG A 96 -20.76 -4.98 -5.68
CA ARG A 96 -19.91 -5.38 -4.53
C ARG A 96 -20.72 -5.68 -3.26
N VAL A 97 -21.89 -5.07 -3.11
CA VAL A 97 -22.76 -5.29 -1.94
C VAL A 97 -23.53 -6.62 -2.08
N ARG A 98 -23.69 -7.12 -3.31
CA ARG A 98 -24.34 -8.40 -3.60
C ARG A 98 -23.61 -9.60 -2.99
N GLU A 99 -22.29 -9.53 -2.91
CA GLU A 99 -21.42 -10.57 -2.33
C GLU A 99 -21.54 -10.67 -0.80
N VAL A 100 -22.00 -9.58 -0.17
CA VAL A 100 -22.26 -9.54 1.27
C VAL A 100 -23.47 -10.40 1.61
N VAL A 101 -24.45 -10.53 0.71
CA VAL A 101 -25.69 -11.28 0.94
C VAL A 101 -25.43 -12.76 1.25
N PRO A 102 -24.64 -13.52 0.45
CA PRO A 102 -24.24 -14.88 0.84
C PRO A 102 -23.58 -14.96 2.22
N VAL A 103 -22.68 -14.04 2.56
CA VAL A 103 -22.01 -14.02 3.88
C VAL A 103 -23.03 -13.74 5.01
N CYS A 104 -23.99 -12.85 4.76
CA CYS A 104 -25.07 -12.51 5.69
C CYS A 104 -26.07 -13.65 5.92
N VAL A 105 -26.50 -14.31 4.84
CA VAL A 105 -27.63 -15.26 4.86
C VAL A 105 -27.16 -16.67 5.23
N LEU A 106 -25.90 -17.04 4.94
CA LEU A 106 -25.39 -18.40 5.12
C LEU A 106 -24.70 -18.64 6.47
N ARG A 107 -25.05 -17.89 7.53
CA ARG A 107 -24.40 -18.05 8.85
C ARG A 107 -24.66 -19.42 9.52
N ASP A 108 -25.63 -20.22 9.03
CA ASP A 108 -26.06 -21.50 9.64
C ASP A 108 -26.40 -22.74 8.73
N PRO A 109 -26.15 -22.81 7.40
CA PRO A 109 -26.32 -24.03 6.58
C PRO A 109 -24.96 -24.68 6.14
N PRO A 110 -24.95 -25.77 5.33
CA PRO A 110 -23.73 -26.48 4.90
C PRO A 110 -22.72 -25.52 4.23
N GLY A 111 -21.66 -25.15 4.95
CA GLY A 111 -20.76 -24.05 4.61
C GLY A 111 -20.32 -23.22 5.82
N ALA A 112 -21.05 -23.32 6.94
CA ALA A 112 -20.71 -22.68 8.22
C ALA A 112 -19.25 -22.89 8.67
N SER A 113 -18.67 -24.07 8.40
CA SER A 113 -17.25 -24.35 8.74
C SER A 113 -16.27 -23.40 8.04
N ALA A 114 -16.54 -22.97 6.81
CA ALA A 114 -15.72 -21.97 6.11
C ALA A 114 -15.89 -20.57 6.73
N LEU A 115 -17.09 -20.24 7.20
CA LEU A 115 -17.36 -18.97 7.86
C LEU A 115 -16.70 -18.87 9.25
N HIS A 116 -16.57 -19.98 9.97
CA HIS A 116 -15.90 -20.02 11.27
C HIS A 116 -14.40 -19.74 11.20
N VAL A 117 -13.77 -19.99 10.05
CA VAL A 117 -12.34 -19.71 9.83
C VAL A 117 -12.07 -18.37 9.14
N LEU A 118 -13.12 -17.61 8.81
CA LEU A 118 -12.93 -16.22 8.40
C LEU A 118 -12.31 -15.40 9.54
N PRO A 119 -11.54 -14.35 9.22
CA PRO A 119 -10.94 -13.50 10.23
C PRO A 119 -12.04 -12.82 11.05
N ARG A 120 -11.92 -12.83 12.37
CA ARG A 120 -12.84 -12.11 13.26
C ARG A 120 -12.75 -10.59 13.07
N HIS A 121 -11.57 -10.11 12.70
CA HIS A 121 -11.30 -8.72 12.35
C HIS A 121 -10.47 -8.68 11.07
N VAL A 122 -10.89 -7.86 10.11
CA VAL A 122 -10.05 -7.52 8.95
C VAL A 122 -9.34 -6.22 9.34
N PRO A 123 -7.99 -6.13 9.27
CA PRO A 123 -7.23 -4.95 9.70
C PRO A 123 -7.41 -3.72 8.77
N ALA A 124 -8.54 -3.62 8.08
CA ALA A 124 -8.90 -2.51 7.23
C ALA A 124 -9.18 -1.25 8.08
N PRO A 125 -8.79 -0.05 7.61
CA PRO A 125 -8.97 1.19 8.34
C PRO A 125 -10.40 1.45 8.80
N LEU A 126 -11.39 1.14 7.95
CA LEU A 126 -12.80 1.35 8.28
C LEU A 126 -13.35 0.40 9.33
N GLU A 127 -12.61 -0.63 9.72
CA GLU A 127 -13.02 -1.61 10.74
C GLU A 127 -12.26 -1.42 12.06
N CYS A 128 -10.94 -1.20 11.98
CA CYS A 128 -10.07 -1.28 13.16
C CYS A 128 -9.46 0.05 13.61
N TYR A 129 -9.62 1.14 12.85
CA TYR A 129 -8.88 2.37 13.14
C TYR A 129 -9.74 3.34 13.94
N SER A 130 -9.11 3.96 14.93
CA SER A 130 -9.68 5.11 15.60
C SER A 130 -9.60 6.35 14.70
N TRP A 131 -10.35 7.39 15.05
CA TRP A 131 -10.23 8.69 14.37
C TRP A 131 -8.81 9.26 14.46
N GLU A 132 -8.12 9.03 15.59
CA GLU A 132 -6.72 9.43 15.76
C GLU A 132 -5.80 8.71 14.78
N ASP A 133 -5.98 7.40 14.59
CA ASP A 133 -5.20 6.61 13.63
C ASP A 133 -5.43 7.11 12.19
N LEU A 134 -6.67 7.42 11.82
CA LEU A 134 -7.00 7.96 10.50
C LEU A 134 -6.37 9.34 10.29
N THR A 135 -6.48 10.25 11.27
CA THR A 135 -5.87 11.59 11.16
C THR A 135 -4.34 11.54 11.06
N SER A 136 -3.72 10.47 11.58
CA SER A 136 -2.28 10.26 11.46
C SER A 136 -1.83 9.96 10.03
N LEU A 137 -2.71 9.51 9.12
CA LEU A 137 -2.34 9.23 7.73
C LEU A 137 -1.75 10.43 7.01
N ARG A 138 -2.23 11.64 7.34
CA ARG A 138 -1.77 12.94 6.81
C ARG A 138 -1.61 12.99 5.29
N TYR A 139 -2.28 12.11 4.56
CA TYR A 139 -2.30 12.06 3.11
C TYR A 139 -3.73 12.34 2.64
N PRO A 140 -4.04 13.58 2.21
CA PRO A 140 -5.42 14.00 1.93
C PRO A 140 -6.19 13.10 0.96
N PRO A 141 -5.60 12.63 -0.16
CA PRO A 141 -6.31 11.74 -1.08
C PRO A 141 -6.81 10.44 -0.43
N ALA A 142 -6.01 9.81 0.44
CA ALA A 142 -6.47 8.61 1.16
C ALA A 142 -7.55 8.93 2.19
N LEU A 143 -7.49 10.09 2.86
CA LEU A 143 -8.54 10.52 3.78
C LEU A 143 -9.87 10.73 3.05
N GLU A 144 -9.84 11.35 1.87
CA GLU A 144 -11.02 11.51 1.02
C GLU A 144 -11.57 10.16 0.55
N ALA A 145 -10.70 9.24 0.13
CA ALA A 145 -11.08 7.87 -0.26
C ALA A 145 -11.72 7.11 0.91
N LEU A 146 -11.17 7.24 2.12
CA LEU A 146 -11.73 6.66 3.35
C LEU A 146 -13.11 7.22 3.67
N HIS A 147 -13.30 8.54 3.59
CA HIS A 147 -14.61 9.16 3.80
C HIS A 147 -15.62 8.69 2.76
N ALA A 148 -15.23 8.62 1.49
CA ALA A 148 -16.09 8.12 0.42
C ALA A 148 -16.48 6.65 0.63
N ALA A 149 -15.52 5.82 1.01
CA ALA A 149 -15.75 4.41 1.30
C ALA A 149 -16.64 4.20 2.54
N ASP A 150 -16.46 5.00 3.60
CA ASP A 150 -17.33 4.95 4.79
C ASP A 150 -18.77 5.36 4.45
N TRP A 151 -18.95 6.41 3.64
CA TRP A 151 -20.26 6.84 3.16
C TRP A 151 -20.93 5.76 2.30
N LEU A 152 -20.21 5.20 1.33
CA LEU A 152 -20.73 4.13 0.45
C LEU A 152 -21.13 2.89 1.25
N ARG A 153 -20.37 2.54 2.30
CA ARG A 153 -20.68 1.43 3.21
C ARG A 153 -21.97 1.72 4.01
N ALA A 154 -22.12 2.93 4.54
CA ALA A 154 -23.33 3.32 5.26
C ALA A 154 -24.57 3.32 4.35
N ASP A 155 -24.44 3.85 3.13
CA ASP A 155 -25.50 3.81 2.11
C ASP A 155 -25.85 2.36 1.70
N ALA A 156 -24.84 1.50 1.54
CA ALA A 156 -25.03 0.09 1.26
C ALA A 156 -25.81 -0.62 2.38
N PHE A 157 -25.49 -0.36 3.65
CA PHE A 157 -26.23 -0.92 4.78
C PHE A 157 -27.68 -0.45 4.79
N GLN A 158 -27.92 0.85 4.63
CA GLN A 158 -29.26 1.45 4.65
C GLN A 158 -30.13 1.02 3.47
N SER A 159 -29.52 0.76 2.31
CA SER A 159 -30.23 0.34 1.11
C SER A 159 -30.44 -1.18 1.00
N THR A 160 -29.81 -1.97 1.88
CA THR A 160 -29.98 -3.43 1.91
C THR A 160 -31.12 -3.82 2.86
N SER A 161 -32.12 -4.54 2.35
CA SER A 161 -33.28 -4.95 3.17
C SER A 161 -32.88 -5.92 4.29
N ASP A 162 -33.67 -5.94 5.36
CA ASP A 162 -33.44 -6.80 6.54
C ASP A 162 -33.33 -8.28 6.16
N GLU A 163 -34.13 -8.72 5.17
CA GLU A 163 -34.09 -10.09 4.63
C GLU A 163 -32.78 -10.37 3.91
N ALA A 164 -32.30 -9.44 3.08
CA ALA A 164 -31.02 -9.59 2.38
C ALA A 164 -29.81 -9.49 3.32
N ARG A 165 -29.95 -8.78 4.45
CA ARG A 165 -28.95 -8.76 5.53
C ARG A 165 -28.98 -10.00 6.41
N GLY A 166 -29.94 -10.91 6.25
CA GLY A 166 -30.07 -12.08 7.12
C GLY A 166 -30.23 -11.71 8.61
N GLY A 167 -30.76 -10.52 8.91
CA GLY A 167 -30.86 -9.99 10.27
C GLY A 167 -29.57 -9.43 10.87
N LEU A 168 -28.46 -9.34 10.12
CA LEU A 168 -27.20 -8.76 10.62
C LEU A 168 -27.37 -7.29 11.04
N GLY A 169 -26.77 -6.94 12.18
CA GLY A 169 -26.60 -5.55 12.61
C GLY A 169 -25.57 -4.79 11.76
N GLU A 170 -25.44 -3.48 11.98
CA GLU A 170 -24.50 -2.65 11.21
C GLU A 170 -23.05 -3.14 11.35
N GLY A 171 -22.59 -3.43 12.58
CA GLY A 171 -21.22 -3.91 12.81
C GLY A 171 -20.91 -5.23 12.09
N GLU A 172 -21.85 -6.17 12.07
CA GLU A 172 -21.67 -7.45 11.39
C GLU A 172 -21.69 -7.29 9.86
N PHE A 173 -22.49 -6.35 9.35
CA PHE A 173 -22.47 -5.98 7.93
C PHE A 173 -21.14 -5.31 7.53
N ARG A 174 -20.57 -4.45 8.38
CA ARG A 174 -19.23 -3.86 8.17
C ARG A 174 -18.17 -4.94 8.05
N TRP A 175 -18.16 -5.86 9.01
CA TRP A 175 -17.26 -7.00 9.01
C TRP A 175 -17.41 -7.84 7.73
N ALA A 176 -18.64 -8.20 7.36
CA ALA A 176 -18.91 -8.99 6.17
C ALA A 176 -18.44 -8.30 4.88
N LEU A 177 -18.65 -6.98 4.75
CA LEU A 177 -18.15 -6.22 3.62
C LEU A 177 -16.62 -6.16 3.59
N SER A 178 -15.95 -6.02 4.74
CA SER A 178 -14.48 -6.05 4.83
C SER A 178 -13.91 -7.42 4.44
N VAL A 179 -14.58 -8.51 4.83
CA VAL A 179 -14.23 -9.87 4.38
C VAL A 179 -14.34 -9.98 2.86
N VAL A 180 -15.47 -9.54 2.29
CA VAL A 180 -15.70 -9.56 0.84
C VAL A 180 -14.61 -8.77 0.11
N HIS A 181 -14.31 -7.54 0.53
CA HIS A 181 -13.30 -6.72 -0.13
C HIS A 181 -11.90 -7.32 -0.10
N SER A 182 -11.53 -7.99 1.00
CA SER A 182 -10.17 -8.53 1.19
C SER A 182 -9.95 -9.91 0.56
N ARG A 183 -11.00 -10.68 0.25
CA ARG A 183 -10.88 -12.12 -0.07
C ARG A 183 -11.55 -12.56 -1.37
N THR A 184 -12.25 -11.65 -2.05
CA THR A 184 -13.02 -12.05 -3.24
C THR A 184 -12.17 -12.12 -4.49
N PHE A 185 -12.30 -13.23 -5.21
CA PHE A 185 -11.77 -13.45 -6.55
C PHE A 185 -12.80 -13.03 -7.60
N ALA A 186 -12.32 -12.54 -8.73
CA ALA A 186 -13.17 -12.19 -9.87
C ALA A 186 -12.63 -12.88 -11.11
N ASN A 187 -13.51 -13.55 -11.86
CA ASN A 187 -13.18 -14.00 -13.22
C ASN A 187 -13.57 -12.92 -14.23
N ALA A 188 -12.83 -12.81 -15.32
CA ALA A 188 -13.20 -11.92 -16.42
C ALA A 188 -14.44 -12.47 -17.17
N ALA A 189 -15.40 -11.61 -17.48
CA ALA A 189 -16.54 -11.96 -18.33
C ALA A 189 -16.08 -12.12 -19.79
N PRO A 190 -16.74 -12.98 -20.61
CA PRO A 190 -16.58 -12.94 -22.06
C PRO A 190 -16.91 -11.54 -22.59
N GLY A 191 -15.91 -10.80 -23.10
CA GLY A 191 -16.04 -9.40 -23.52
C GLY A 191 -15.37 -8.36 -22.60
N GLY A 192 -14.72 -8.82 -21.52
CA GLY A 192 -14.06 -7.97 -20.53
C GLY A 192 -14.99 -7.56 -19.38
N GLY A 193 -14.40 -7.08 -18.28
CA GLY A 193 -15.12 -6.79 -17.03
C GLY A 193 -15.24 -8.01 -16.12
N VAL A 194 -15.93 -7.88 -14.98
CA VAL A 194 -16.06 -8.94 -13.97
C VAL A 194 -17.28 -9.81 -14.28
N GLY A 195 -17.05 -11.10 -14.51
CA GLY A 195 -18.07 -12.10 -14.81
C GLY A 195 -18.78 -12.59 -13.56
N VAL A 196 -18.08 -13.37 -12.73
CA VAL A 196 -18.57 -13.87 -11.45
C VAL A 196 -17.55 -13.54 -10.39
N ARG A 197 -18.04 -13.10 -9.23
CA ARG A 197 -17.21 -12.89 -8.06
C ARG A 197 -17.43 -14.00 -7.05
N MET A 198 -16.36 -14.42 -6.39
CA MET A 198 -16.37 -15.61 -5.55
C MET A 198 -15.42 -15.51 -4.35
N LEU A 199 -15.94 -15.86 -3.18
CA LEU A 199 -15.12 -16.24 -2.02
C LEU A 199 -14.88 -17.74 -2.12
N VAL A 200 -13.65 -18.15 -2.36
CA VAL A 200 -13.28 -19.56 -2.52
C VAL A 200 -12.55 -20.00 -1.26
N PRO A 201 -13.17 -20.83 -0.41
CA PRO A 201 -12.54 -21.31 0.81
C PRO A 201 -11.20 -21.97 0.50
N LEU A 202 -10.24 -21.82 1.41
CA LEU A 202 -8.85 -22.30 1.30
C LEU A 202 -7.99 -21.48 0.35
N VAL A 203 -8.48 -21.13 -0.84
CA VAL A 203 -7.72 -20.25 -1.76
C VAL A 203 -7.58 -18.85 -1.16
N ASP A 204 -8.61 -18.38 -0.45
CA ASP A 204 -8.62 -17.11 0.27
C ASP A 204 -7.69 -17.07 1.50
N MET A 205 -6.98 -18.16 1.80
CA MET A 205 -5.93 -18.23 2.82
C MET A 205 -4.53 -17.98 2.25
N LEU A 206 -4.37 -17.89 0.93
CA LEU A 206 -3.09 -17.52 0.32
C LEU A 206 -2.83 -16.04 0.54
N ASN A 207 -1.68 -15.69 1.12
CA ASN A 207 -1.30 -14.30 1.33
C ASN A 207 -0.70 -13.67 0.06
N HIS A 208 -0.66 -12.34 0.05
CA HIS A 208 -0.08 -11.59 -1.06
C HIS A 208 1.45 -11.68 -1.05
N GLY A 209 2.03 -12.12 -2.18
CA GLY A 209 3.49 -12.17 -2.35
C GLY A 209 4.13 -10.88 -2.85
N GLY A 210 3.37 -9.99 -3.49
CA GLY A 210 3.91 -8.96 -4.42
C GLY A 210 3.95 -9.45 -5.87
N ASP A 211 4.17 -8.53 -6.81
CA ASP A 211 4.25 -8.84 -8.25
C ASP A 211 5.71 -9.00 -8.72
N THR A 212 6.56 -8.04 -8.37
CA THR A 212 8.00 -8.08 -8.67
C THR A 212 8.78 -7.33 -7.61
N ALA A 213 9.93 -7.86 -7.21
CA ALA A 213 10.92 -7.11 -6.43
C ALA A 213 12.25 -7.03 -7.19
N ALA A 214 12.90 -5.87 -7.11
CA ALA A 214 14.31 -5.76 -7.50
C ALA A 214 15.12 -6.70 -6.59
N GLN A 215 15.99 -7.52 -7.17
CA GLN A 215 16.75 -8.57 -6.46
C GLN A 215 17.44 -8.10 -5.16
N GLY A 216 17.81 -6.82 -5.08
CA GLY A 216 18.45 -6.21 -3.90
C GLY A 216 17.51 -5.84 -2.74
N SER A 217 16.21 -5.64 -2.95
CA SER A 217 15.28 -5.21 -1.88
C SER A 217 14.83 -6.34 -0.95
N LEU A 218 15.01 -7.61 -1.36
CA LEU A 218 14.68 -8.80 -0.57
C LEU A 218 15.88 -9.48 0.11
N GLY A 219 17.05 -8.84 0.12
CA GLY A 219 18.26 -9.44 0.69
C GLY A 219 18.81 -10.65 -0.10
N LEU A 220 18.27 -10.93 -1.29
CA LEU A 220 18.72 -11.99 -2.18
C LEU A 220 19.84 -11.47 -3.09
N VAL A 221 21.08 -11.52 -2.60
CA VAL A 221 22.27 -11.12 -3.37
C VAL A 221 22.59 -12.19 -4.44
N GLY A 222 22.00 -12.04 -5.63
CA GLY A 222 22.35 -12.78 -6.83
C GLY A 222 23.14 -11.90 -7.82
N PRO A 223 24.16 -12.42 -8.52
CA PRO A 223 24.83 -11.68 -9.57
C PRO A 223 23.94 -11.66 -10.83
N GLY A 224 23.10 -10.64 -10.95
CA GLY A 224 22.29 -10.39 -12.15
C GLY A 224 20.94 -9.78 -11.80
N GLY A 225 20.92 -8.46 -11.57
CA GLY A 225 19.78 -7.66 -11.09
C GLY A 225 18.54 -7.65 -12.00
N GLY A 226 17.89 -8.80 -12.13
CA GLY A 226 16.56 -8.93 -12.70
C GLY A 226 15.47 -8.78 -11.64
N GLU A 227 14.29 -8.36 -12.07
CA GLU A 227 13.06 -8.45 -11.29
C GLU A 227 12.74 -9.93 -11.03
N VAL A 228 12.46 -10.27 -9.77
CA VAL A 228 12.03 -11.62 -9.39
C VAL A 228 10.60 -11.52 -8.88
N ALA A 229 9.72 -12.32 -9.47
CA ALA A 229 8.36 -12.49 -9.01
C ALA A 229 8.37 -13.01 -7.56
N THR A 230 7.65 -12.32 -6.68
CA THR A 230 7.68 -12.60 -5.25
C THR A 230 6.57 -13.55 -4.83
N ASP A 231 5.48 -13.60 -5.59
CA ASP A 231 4.54 -14.71 -5.57
C ASP A 231 5.21 -16.01 -6.05
N ASN A 232 4.58 -17.14 -5.73
CA ASN A 232 5.07 -18.47 -6.11
C ASN A 232 3.96 -19.45 -6.49
N VAL A 233 2.70 -19.01 -6.43
CA VAL A 233 1.55 -19.76 -6.92
C VAL A 233 0.65 -18.87 -7.76
N ARG A 234 -0.12 -19.50 -8.65
CA ARG A 234 -1.24 -18.89 -9.37
C ARG A 234 -2.48 -19.76 -9.20
N TRP A 235 -3.64 -19.21 -9.51
CA TRP A 235 -4.88 -19.98 -9.59
C TRP A 235 -5.40 -20.01 -11.04
N ASP A 236 -6.05 -21.12 -11.38
CA ASP A 236 -6.68 -21.36 -12.68
C ASP A 236 -8.10 -21.92 -12.46
N LEU A 237 -9.07 -21.53 -13.29
CA LEU A 237 -10.39 -22.18 -13.31
C LEU A 237 -10.35 -23.43 -14.18
N LEU A 238 -10.74 -24.56 -13.58
CA LEU A 238 -10.85 -25.83 -14.26
C LEU A 238 -12.31 -26.12 -14.64
N PRO A 239 -12.60 -26.35 -15.93
CA PRO A 239 -13.92 -26.81 -16.37
C PRO A 239 -14.20 -28.25 -15.90
N PRO A 240 -15.47 -28.71 -15.93
CA PRO A 240 -15.88 -30.03 -15.42
C PRO A 240 -15.15 -31.24 -16.01
N ASP A 241 -14.68 -31.16 -17.25
CA ASP A 241 -13.93 -32.21 -17.94
C ASP A 241 -12.47 -32.33 -17.48
N ARG A 242 -11.92 -31.26 -16.89
CA ARG A 242 -10.55 -31.21 -16.36
C ARG A 242 -10.49 -31.23 -14.85
N SER A 243 -11.58 -30.87 -14.19
CA SER A 243 -11.69 -30.95 -12.74
C SER A 243 -11.81 -32.39 -12.28
N SER A 244 -11.11 -32.68 -11.19
CA SER A 244 -11.15 -33.99 -10.57
C SER A 244 -12.40 -34.22 -9.70
N ALA A 245 -13.26 -33.20 -9.56
CA ALA A 245 -14.55 -33.24 -8.87
C ALA A 245 -15.76 -33.34 -9.81
N GLY A 246 -15.56 -33.36 -11.13
CA GLY A 246 -16.63 -33.48 -12.13
C GLY A 246 -17.52 -32.24 -12.30
N GLY A 247 -17.12 -31.11 -11.73
CA GLY A 247 -17.76 -29.80 -11.85
C GLY A 247 -16.71 -28.70 -12.00
N TRP A 248 -17.11 -27.43 -12.01
CA TRP A 248 -16.11 -26.35 -12.01
C TRP A 248 -15.30 -26.36 -10.71
N SER A 249 -13.99 -26.13 -10.82
CA SER A 249 -13.07 -26.05 -9.68
C SER A 249 -12.05 -24.93 -9.88
N MET A 250 -11.49 -24.44 -8.79
CA MET A 250 -10.32 -23.57 -8.80
C MET A 250 -9.10 -24.39 -8.39
N ALA A 251 -8.06 -24.39 -9.22
CA ALA A 251 -6.81 -25.10 -8.95
C ALA A 251 -5.68 -24.10 -8.70
N VAL A 252 -4.89 -24.34 -7.65
CA VAL A 252 -3.71 -23.55 -7.33
C VAL A 252 -2.49 -24.33 -7.76
N SER A 253 -1.62 -23.71 -8.58
CA SER A 253 -0.43 -24.33 -9.13
C SER A 253 0.81 -23.50 -8.84
N ALA A 254 1.94 -24.16 -8.57
CA ALA A 254 3.20 -23.47 -8.35
C ALA A 254 3.73 -22.84 -9.65
N THR A 255 4.25 -21.61 -9.56
CA THR A 255 4.88 -20.91 -10.69
C THR A 255 6.40 -21.10 -10.71
N ARG A 256 6.98 -21.56 -9.61
CA ARG A 256 8.40 -21.87 -9.40
C ARG A 256 8.56 -23.00 -8.38
N ASP A 257 9.79 -23.47 -8.16
CA ASP A 257 10.07 -24.42 -7.08
C ASP A 257 9.71 -23.78 -5.73
N ILE A 258 9.00 -24.53 -4.89
CA ILE A 258 8.67 -24.16 -3.51
C ILE A 258 9.23 -25.24 -2.59
N HIS A 259 10.03 -24.83 -1.61
CA HIS A 259 10.71 -25.72 -0.67
C HIS A 259 9.97 -25.80 0.67
N PRO A 260 10.14 -26.90 1.43
CA PRO A 260 9.59 -27.02 2.77
C PRO A 260 9.89 -25.81 3.65
N GLY A 261 8.88 -25.33 4.37
CA GLY A 261 8.95 -24.15 5.23
C GLY A 261 8.72 -22.82 4.50
N GLN A 262 8.56 -22.81 3.18
CA GLN A 262 8.16 -21.61 2.44
C GLN A 262 6.65 -21.45 2.40
N GLU A 263 6.17 -20.22 2.51
CA GLU A 263 4.76 -19.89 2.35
C GLU A 263 4.36 -19.90 0.87
N LEU A 264 3.13 -20.32 0.58
CA LEU A 264 2.50 -20.18 -0.72
C LEU A 264 1.88 -18.78 -0.82
N LEU A 265 2.40 -18.00 -1.77
CA LEU A 265 2.11 -16.59 -1.95
C LEU A 265 1.53 -16.35 -3.34
N LEU A 266 0.44 -15.60 -3.38
CA LEU A 266 -0.30 -15.26 -4.60
C LEU A 266 -0.15 -13.76 -4.93
N SER A 267 -0.15 -13.38 -6.21
CA SER A 267 -0.39 -11.99 -6.59
C SER A 267 -1.89 -11.64 -6.45
N TYR A 268 -2.20 -10.56 -5.73
CA TYR A 268 -3.56 -10.01 -5.64
C TYR A 268 -3.88 -9.06 -6.82
N GLY A 269 -2.94 -8.95 -7.76
CA GLY A 269 -2.98 -8.10 -8.94
C GLY A 269 -2.26 -6.76 -8.75
N GLU A 270 -2.02 -6.11 -9.89
CA GLU A 270 -1.37 -4.81 -10.02
C GLU A 270 -2.24 -3.70 -9.40
N ARG A 271 -2.03 -3.42 -8.11
CA ARG A 271 -2.84 -2.46 -7.33
C ARG A 271 -1.96 -1.47 -6.57
N PRO A 272 -2.38 -0.21 -6.43
CA PRO A 272 -1.66 0.76 -5.60
C PRO A 272 -1.83 0.43 -4.11
N ASN A 273 -0.96 1.00 -3.27
CA ASN A 273 -1.05 0.80 -1.83
C ASN A 273 -2.35 1.38 -1.23
N ASP A 274 -3.04 2.32 -1.90
CA ASP A 274 -4.35 2.81 -1.45
C ASP A 274 -5.38 1.67 -1.41
N ASP A 275 -5.39 0.82 -2.43
CA ASP A 275 -6.31 -0.33 -2.52
C ASP A 275 -5.98 -1.34 -1.43
N PHE A 276 -4.71 -1.72 -1.28
CA PHE A 276 -4.26 -2.66 -0.25
C PHE A 276 -4.57 -2.14 1.16
N PHE A 277 -4.27 -0.88 1.41
CA PHE A 277 -4.53 -0.25 2.69
C PHE A 277 -6.02 -0.19 2.99
N LEU A 278 -6.83 0.34 2.08
CA LEU A 278 -8.26 0.58 2.29
C LEU A 278 -9.08 -0.71 2.35
N HIS A 279 -8.77 -1.68 1.49
CA HIS A 279 -9.63 -2.85 1.26
C HIS A 279 -9.09 -4.15 1.85
N TYR A 280 -7.77 -4.28 1.99
CA TYR A 280 -7.13 -5.49 2.49
C TYR A 280 -6.54 -5.33 3.90
N GLY A 281 -6.29 -4.09 4.34
CA GLY A 281 -5.77 -3.82 5.68
C GLY A 281 -4.29 -4.09 5.85
N PHE A 282 -3.51 -4.04 4.75
CA PHE A 282 -2.05 -4.10 4.79
C PHE A 282 -1.44 -3.21 3.70
N VAL A 283 -0.11 -3.02 3.72
CA VAL A 283 0.62 -2.23 2.72
C VAL A 283 1.77 -3.08 2.21
N PRO A 284 1.73 -3.57 0.95
CA PRO A 284 2.82 -4.34 0.39
C PRO A 284 4.13 -3.55 0.40
N ARG A 285 5.23 -4.26 0.68
CA ARG A 285 6.57 -3.67 0.65
C ARG A 285 7.02 -3.49 -0.79
N ALA A 286 7.68 -2.37 -1.07
CA ALA A 286 8.24 -2.06 -2.39
C ALA A 286 7.26 -2.33 -3.55
N ASN A 287 5.98 -1.97 -3.37
CA ASN A 287 4.95 -2.20 -4.38
C ASN A 287 5.28 -1.42 -5.66
N PRO A 288 5.59 -2.09 -6.78
CA PRO A 288 5.97 -1.43 -8.03
C PRO A 288 4.79 -0.72 -8.70
N HIS A 289 3.56 -1.04 -8.28
CA HIS A 289 2.32 -0.44 -8.77
C HIS A 289 1.82 0.68 -7.86
N ASP A 290 2.62 1.12 -6.89
CA ASP A 290 2.22 2.21 -6.02
C ASP A 290 2.20 3.56 -6.76
N ASP A 291 1.24 4.39 -6.36
CA ASP A 291 1.02 5.71 -6.93
C ASP A 291 0.74 6.76 -5.85
N ALA A 292 0.78 8.04 -6.20
CA ALA A 292 0.26 9.12 -5.36
C ALA A 292 -0.53 10.10 -6.21
N VAL A 293 -1.71 10.47 -5.73
CA VAL A 293 -2.63 11.39 -6.38
C VAL A 293 -2.14 12.82 -6.13
N LEU A 294 -1.86 13.53 -7.21
CA LEU A 294 -1.48 14.94 -7.18
C LEU A 294 -2.70 15.86 -7.26
N TRP A 295 -3.65 15.50 -8.13
CA TRP A 295 -4.91 16.21 -8.35
C TRP A 295 -6.06 15.24 -8.66
N PRO A 296 -7.32 15.60 -8.32
CA PRO A 296 -8.48 14.76 -8.58
C PRO A 296 -8.81 14.64 -10.07
N ASP A 297 -8.46 15.65 -10.87
CA ASP A 297 -8.62 15.69 -12.31
C ASP A 297 -7.71 16.76 -12.96
N LEU A 298 -7.79 16.85 -14.29
CA LEU A 298 -7.03 17.81 -15.09
C LEU A 298 -7.46 19.27 -14.86
N GLU A 299 -8.74 19.52 -14.58
CA GLU A 299 -9.27 20.86 -14.33
C GLU A 299 -8.68 21.40 -13.03
N ALA A 300 -8.73 20.62 -11.95
CA ALA A 300 -8.11 20.95 -10.67
C ALA A 300 -6.58 21.15 -10.78
N ALA A 301 -5.90 20.39 -11.65
CA ALA A 301 -4.48 20.59 -11.92
C ALA A 301 -4.21 21.96 -12.56
N LEU A 302 -5.03 22.35 -13.54
CA LEU A 302 -4.93 23.65 -14.19
C LEU A 302 -5.32 24.79 -13.25
N GLU A 303 -6.42 24.68 -12.50
CA GLU A 303 -6.82 25.67 -11.49
C GLU A 303 -5.69 25.91 -10.48
N TRP A 304 -5.12 24.82 -9.92
CA TRP A 304 -3.96 24.92 -9.03
C TRP A 304 -2.77 25.59 -9.73
N HIS A 305 -2.46 25.21 -10.97
CA HIS A 305 -1.35 25.82 -11.71
C HIS A 305 -1.60 27.31 -11.92
N TYR A 306 -2.83 27.73 -12.18
CA TYR A 306 -3.17 29.14 -12.30
C TYR A 306 -2.98 29.86 -10.95
N GLU A 307 -3.67 29.42 -9.90
CA GLU A 307 -3.58 30.02 -8.57
C GLU A 307 -2.14 30.12 -8.06
N ARG A 308 -1.32 29.10 -8.34
CA ARG A 308 0.03 28.98 -7.79
C ARG A 308 1.11 29.56 -8.69
N LEU A 309 0.97 29.41 -10.00
CA LEU A 309 2.04 29.62 -10.99
C LEU A 309 1.66 30.53 -12.17
N GLY A 310 0.38 30.90 -12.33
CA GLY A 310 -0.09 31.71 -13.46
C GLY A 310 -1.43 32.44 -13.21
N ALA A 311 -1.54 33.76 -13.15
CA ALA A 311 -0.68 34.77 -13.69
C ALA A 311 -1.16 36.09 -13.10
N LEU A 312 -0.47 36.62 -12.10
CA LEU A 312 -0.72 37.98 -11.59
C LEU A 312 -0.37 39.10 -12.62
N GLN A 313 -0.13 38.74 -13.89
CA GLN A 313 0.34 39.66 -14.94
C GLN A 313 -0.43 39.55 -16.28
N LEU A 314 -1.35 38.59 -16.44
CA LEU A 314 -2.16 38.48 -17.67
C LEU A 314 -3.52 39.15 -17.49
N ALA A 315 -4.03 39.74 -18.56
CA ALA A 315 -5.42 40.19 -18.62
C ALA A 315 -6.37 38.97 -18.55
N PRO A 316 -7.57 39.10 -17.94
CA PRO A 316 -8.51 37.99 -17.77
C PRO A 316 -8.80 37.22 -19.07
N GLU A 317 -8.98 37.91 -20.19
CA GLU A 317 -9.28 37.30 -21.49
C GLU A 317 -8.09 36.56 -22.10
N ALA A 318 -6.86 36.92 -21.71
CA ALA A 318 -5.66 36.18 -22.10
C ALA A 318 -5.49 34.93 -21.23
N ALA A 319 -5.78 35.04 -19.93
CA ALA A 319 -5.74 33.93 -18.99
C ALA A 319 -6.77 32.84 -19.36
N GLU A 320 -8.01 33.22 -19.68
CA GLU A 320 -9.09 32.32 -20.08
C GLU A 320 -8.75 31.57 -21.39
N ARG A 321 -8.26 32.28 -22.42
CA ARG A 321 -7.86 31.64 -23.68
C ARG A 321 -6.73 30.62 -23.50
N LEU A 322 -5.75 30.95 -22.65
CA LEU A 322 -4.66 30.04 -22.33
C LEU A 322 -5.17 28.81 -21.56
N TYR A 323 -6.16 28.99 -20.67
CA TYR A 323 -6.73 27.91 -19.86
C TYR A 323 -7.45 26.91 -20.75
N LEU A 324 -8.33 27.41 -21.61
CA LEU A 324 -9.09 26.59 -22.55
C LEU A 324 -8.16 25.82 -23.50
N ALA A 325 -7.12 26.46 -24.03
CA ALA A 325 -6.16 25.80 -24.90
C ALA A 325 -5.36 24.70 -24.17
N ALA A 326 -4.98 24.94 -22.91
CA ALA A 326 -4.27 23.95 -22.10
C ALA A 326 -5.17 22.77 -21.72
N LEU A 327 -6.42 23.04 -21.35
CA LEU A 327 -7.41 22.01 -21.05
C LEU A 327 -7.67 21.13 -22.28
N GLU A 328 -7.86 21.73 -23.45
CA GLU A 328 -8.04 21.00 -24.71
C GLU A 328 -6.83 20.12 -25.02
N ALA A 329 -5.60 20.65 -24.89
CA ALA A 329 -4.38 19.88 -25.13
C ALA A 329 -4.23 18.69 -24.18
N GLY A 330 -4.55 18.87 -22.90
CA GLY A 330 -4.52 17.78 -21.92
C GLY A 330 -5.62 16.74 -22.14
N GLN A 331 -6.85 17.16 -22.46
CA GLN A 331 -7.96 16.26 -22.75
C GLN A 331 -7.72 15.41 -24.02
N GLN A 332 -7.12 16.01 -25.05
CA GLN A 332 -6.70 15.27 -26.25
C GLN A 332 -5.70 14.17 -25.89
N GLN A 333 -4.66 14.50 -25.13
CA GLN A 333 -3.66 13.53 -24.68
C GLN A 333 -4.24 12.44 -23.78
N LEU A 334 -5.13 12.79 -22.85
CA LEU A 334 -5.83 11.81 -21.99
C LEU A 334 -6.67 10.84 -22.83
N SER A 335 -7.35 11.36 -23.86
CA SER A 335 -8.13 10.53 -24.78
C SER A 335 -7.24 9.56 -25.57
N GLU A 336 -6.04 9.99 -25.99
CA GLU A 336 -5.05 9.12 -26.64
C GLU A 336 -4.54 8.03 -25.69
N GLU A 337 -4.22 8.37 -24.45
CA GLU A 337 -3.80 7.41 -23.41
C GLU A 337 -4.88 6.36 -23.15
N LEU A 338 -6.13 6.78 -22.97
CA LEU A 338 -7.27 5.89 -22.75
C LEU A 338 -7.55 4.98 -23.96
N GLN A 339 -7.30 5.44 -25.18
CA GLN A 339 -7.40 4.61 -26.38
C GLN A 339 -6.29 3.55 -26.44
N GLN A 340 -5.07 3.89 -26.01
CA GLN A 340 -3.95 2.94 -25.95
C GLN A 340 -4.13 1.87 -24.87
N LEU A 341 -4.74 2.24 -23.74
CA LEU A 341 -5.08 1.33 -22.63
C LEU A 341 -6.25 0.39 -22.94
N GLN A 342 -6.88 0.50 -24.12
CA GLN A 342 -7.90 -0.43 -24.59
C GLN A 342 -7.32 -1.45 -25.59
N PRO A 343 -6.64 -2.53 -25.16
CA PRO A 343 -6.37 -3.63 -26.07
C PRO A 343 -7.70 -4.31 -26.48
N GLN A 344 -7.94 -4.38 -27.79
CA GLN A 344 -8.83 -5.35 -28.47
C GLN A 344 -10.31 -5.46 -28.05
N LYS A 345 -10.95 -4.46 -27.42
CA LYS A 345 -12.44 -4.47 -27.29
C LYS A 345 -13.18 -4.46 -28.65
N GLN A 346 -12.52 -4.00 -29.72
CA GLN A 346 -13.11 -3.96 -31.06
C GLN A 346 -13.25 -5.34 -31.75
N GLN A 347 -12.73 -6.44 -31.19
CA GLN A 347 -12.95 -7.76 -31.79
C GLN A 347 -14.29 -8.43 -31.42
N HIS A 348 -15.04 -7.92 -30.43
CA HIS A 348 -16.25 -8.60 -29.93
C HIS A 348 -17.53 -7.76 -29.82
N GLY A 349 -17.58 -6.55 -30.42
CA GLY A 349 -18.85 -5.88 -30.71
C GLY A 349 -19.72 -5.46 -29.51
N VAL A 350 -19.14 -5.26 -28.32
CA VAL A 350 -19.87 -4.74 -27.16
C VAL A 350 -19.84 -3.21 -27.22
N GLU A 351 -20.95 -2.59 -27.63
CA GLU A 351 -21.13 -1.14 -27.61
C GLU A 351 -21.02 -0.57 -26.20
N GLY A 352 -20.12 0.42 -26.06
CA GLY A 352 -20.18 1.56 -25.13
C GLY A 352 -20.90 1.41 -23.79
N GLU A 353 -20.49 0.48 -22.93
CA GLU A 353 -20.91 0.53 -21.53
C GLU A 353 -20.24 1.75 -20.86
N VAL A 354 -21.04 2.71 -20.38
CA VAL A 354 -20.56 3.88 -19.62
C VAL A 354 -19.86 3.36 -18.37
N LEU A 355 -18.59 3.75 -18.18
CA LEU A 355 -17.83 3.36 -17.00
C LEU A 355 -18.58 3.82 -15.73
N PRO A 356 -18.60 2.99 -14.65
CA PRO A 356 -19.16 3.42 -13.38
C PRO A 356 -18.52 4.75 -12.93
N PRO A 357 -19.28 5.70 -12.35
CA PRO A 357 -18.76 7.03 -12.00
C PRO A 357 -17.50 7.02 -11.15
N GLU A 358 -17.36 6.03 -10.25
CA GLU A 358 -16.17 5.87 -9.41
C GLU A 358 -14.93 5.46 -10.22
N VAL A 359 -15.10 4.55 -11.19
CA VAL A 359 -14.02 4.14 -12.09
C VAL A 359 -13.62 5.32 -12.98
N ALA A 360 -14.60 6.06 -13.49
CA ALA A 360 -14.33 7.28 -14.26
C ALA A 360 -13.58 8.32 -13.43
N ARG A 361 -13.94 8.51 -12.16
CA ARG A 361 -13.23 9.41 -11.23
C ARG A 361 -11.78 8.96 -10.99
N GLN A 362 -11.56 7.67 -10.70
CA GLN A 362 -10.21 7.14 -10.50
C GLN A 362 -9.33 7.28 -11.74
N LEU A 363 -9.90 7.08 -12.94
CA LEU A 363 -9.19 7.28 -14.21
C LEU A 363 -8.94 8.75 -14.53
N ALA A 364 -9.72 9.68 -13.98
CA ALA A 364 -9.51 11.12 -14.14
C ALA A 364 -8.37 11.65 -13.25
N GLN A 365 -8.08 10.97 -12.13
CA GLN A 365 -7.04 11.39 -11.19
C GLN A 365 -5.68 11.51 -11.88
N ILE A 366 -5.02 12.62 -11.60
CA ILE A 366 -3.64 12.84 -12.04
C ILE A 366 -2.71 12.32 -10.95
N LYS A 367 -1.97 11.27 -11.29
CA LYS A 367 -1.11 10.56 -10.35
C LYS A 367 0.35 10.62 -10.77
N VAL A 368 1.22 10.47 -9.77
CA VAL A 368 2.60 10.01 -9.93
C VAL A 368 2.65 8.52 -9.63
N VAL A 369 3.37 7.74 -10.43
CA VAL A 369 3.71 6.35 -10.12
C VAL A 369 5.17 6.22 -9.70
N ALA A 370 5.54 5.09 -9.08
CA ALA A 370 6.93 4.75 -8.77
C ALA A 370 7.88 5.04 -9.94
N GLY A 371 9.05 5.64 -9.66
CA GLY A 371 9.97 6.13 -10.69
C GLY A 371 9.70 7.57 -11.14
N GLY A 372 8.68 8.23 -10.58
CA GLY A 372 8.41 9.66 -10.77
C GLY A 372 7.67 9.99 -12.07
N HIS A 373 7.07 9.00 -12.72
CA HIS A 373 6.30 9.21 -13.94
C HIS A 373 4.91 9.78 -13.61
N VAL A 374 4.47 10.74 -14.43
CA VAL A 374 3.17 11.41 -14.31
C VAL A 374 2.48 11.38 -15.68
N SER A 375 1.15 11.34 -15.72
CA SER A 375 0.38 11.28 -16.98
C SER A 375 0.84 12.35 -17.98
N ALA A 376 0.96 11.98 -19.26
CA ALA A 376 1.37 12.93 -20.28
C ALA A 376 0.29 13.99 -20.51
N ALA A 377 -0.97 13.73 -20.11
CA ALA A 377 -2.07 14.69 -20.17
C ALA A 377 -1.79 15.97 -19.38
N VAL A 378 -1.38 15.84 -18.10
CA VAL A 378 -1.05 17.02 -17.29
C VAL A 378 0.24 17.69 -17.78
N MET A 379 1.21 16.90 -18.26
CA MET A 379 2.45 17.44 -18.83
C MET A 379 2.19 18.27 -20.08
N ARG A 380 1.32 17.81 -20.99
CA ARG A 380 0.87 18.58 -22.16
C ARG A 380 0.15 19.85 -21.75
N ALA A 381 -0.80 19.76 -20.81
CA ALA A 381 -1.57 20.90 -20.36
C ALA A 381 -0.66 21.98 -19.76
N PHE A 382 0.23 21.63 -18.84
CA PHE A 382 1.17 22.59 -18.24
C PHE A 382 2.18 23.14 -19.25
N THR A 383 2.65 22.32 -20.19
CA THR A 383 3.51 22.78 -21.29
C THR A 383 2.81 23.82 -22.14
N ALA A 384 1.52 23.65 -22.43
CA ALA A 384 0.71 24.62 -23.16
C ALA A 384 0.57 25.95 -22.38
N VAL A 385 0.32 25.90 -21.07
CA VAL A 385 0.28 27.11 -20.21
C VAL A 385 1.62 27.84 -20.20
N ARG A 386 2.74 27.12 -20.30
CA ARG A 386 4.10 27.67 -20.26
C ARG A 386 4.70 27.97 -21.63
N GLY A 387 3.90 28.02 -22.69
CA GLY A 387 4.36 28.39 -24.03
C GLY A 387 5.35 27.38 -24.64
N GLY A 388 5.21 26.10 -24.29
CA GLY A 388 6.07 25.02 -24.80
C GLY A 388 7.22 24.60 -23.88
N ASP A 389 7.38 25.24 -22.71
CA ASP A 389 8.45 24.89 -21.76
C ASP A 389 8.08 23.63 -20.93
N VAL A 390 8.55 22.48 -21.39
CA VAL A 390 8.40 21.18 -20.71
C VAL A 390 9.07 21.19 -19.34
N ALA A 391 10.24 21.83 -19.19
CA ALA A 391 10.93 21.88 -17.91
C ALA A 391 10.15 22.72 -16.88
N ALA A 392 9.42 23.75 -17.32
CA ALA A 392 8.50 24.48 -16.45
C ALA A 392 7.29 23.63 -16.01
N ALA A 393 6.80 22.73 -16.88
CA ALA A 393 5.76 21.78 -16.52
C ALA A 393 6.26 20.77 -15.48
N GLU A 394 7.46 20.20 -15.67
CA GLU A 394 8.09 19.28 -14.70
C GLU A 394 8.27 19.96 -13.33
N ARG A 395 8.77 21.20 -13.31
CA ARG A 395 8.90 21.98 -12.07
C ARG A 395 7.55 22.23 -11.38
N ALA A 396 6.47 22.45 -12.13
CA ALA A 396 5.15 22.64 -11.56
C ALA A 396 4.65 21.36 -10.87
N VAL A 397 4.86 20.21 -11.51
CA VAL A 397 4.51 18.90 -10.95
C VAL A 397 5.35 18.57 -9.70
N ALA A 398 6.65 18.83 -9.73
CA ALA A 398 7.51 18.70 -8.56
C ALA A 398 7.12 19.63 -7.41
N LEU A 399 6.71 20.88 -7.71
CA LEU A 399 6.23 21.79 -6.68
C LEU A 399 4.97 21.24 -6.00
N ARG A 400 4.02 20.69 -6.77
CA ARG A 400 2.83 20.05 -6.19
C ARG A 400 3.19 18.86 -5.30
N ALA A 401 4.10 18.00 -5.77
CA ALA A 401 4.56 16.86 -4.98
C ALA A 401 5.21 17.31 -3.65
N ALA A 402 6.02 18.38 -3.68
CA ALA A 402 6.60 18.98 -2.49
C ALA A 402 5.55 19.56 -1.53
N GLU A 403 4.48 20.19 -2.04
CA GLU A 403 3.37 20.66 -1.19
C GLU A 403 2.65 19.51 -0.48
N LEU A 404 2.47 18.37 -1.16
CA LEU A 404 1.89 17.18 -0.54
C LEU A 404 2.83 16.61 0.53
N LEU A 405 4.12 16.46 0.24
CA LEU A 405 5.14 16.05 1.21
C LEU A 405 5.14 16.94 2.46
N TRP A 406 5.04 18.27 2.27
CA TRP A 406 4.92 19.22 3.36
C TRP A 406 3.65 18.97 4.18
N SER A 407 2.50 18.78 3.52
CA SER A 407 1.23 18.54 4.23
C SER A 407 1.23 17.22 5.02
N MET A 408 1.97 16.21 4.55
CA MET A 408 2.17 14.94 5.25
C MET A 408 3.08 15.10 6.48
N SER A 409 4.05 16.00 6.42
CA SER A 409 5.04 16.25 7.49
C SER A 409 4.53 17.25 8.54
N ALA A 410 3.73 18.23 8.12
CA ALA A 410 3.18 19.27 8.96
C ALA A 410 2.25 18.69 10.04
N GLY A 411 2.51 19.00 11.30
CA GLY A 411 1.55 18.75 12.36
C GLY A 411 0.24 19.53 12.11
N PRO A 412 -0.90 19.10 12.67
CA PRO A 412 -2.23 19.67 12.40
C PRO A 412 -2.35 21.18 12.66
N SER A 413 -1.39 21.78 13.37
CA SER A 413 -1.32 23.20 13.72
C SER A 413 -0.46 24.07 12.78
N SER A 414 0.12 23.52 11.70
CA SER A 414 1.11 24.22 10.84
C SER A 414 0.76 24.30 9.35
N ALA A 415 -0.50 24.10 8.98
CA ALA A 415 -0.95 23.89 7.60
C ALA A 415 -0.84 25.08 6.61
N SER A 416 -0.17 26.19 6.95
CA SER A 416 0.09 27.27 5.99
C SER A 416 1.55 27.31 5.57
N LEU A 417 1.82 27.01 4.30
CA LEU A 417 3.08 27.36 3.65
C LEU A 417 3.18 28.90 3.60
N PRO A 418 4.24 29.54 4.14
CA PRO A 418 4.48 30.95 3.84
C PRO A 418 4.71 31.07 2.33
N SER A 419 3.98 31.97 1.67
CA SER A 419 4.03 32.20 0.21
C SER A 419 5.44 32.45 -0.33
N SER A 420 6.39 32.84 0.54
CA SER A 420 7.81 33.03 0.22
C SER A 420 8.60 31.73 -0.01
N ALA A 421 8.21 30.59 0.57
CA ALA A 421 8.94 29.33 0.44
C ALA A 421 8.75 28.70 -0.96
N ALA A 422 7.55 28.82 -1.54
CA ALA A 422 7.25 28.36 -2.90
C ALA A 422 7.95 29.19 -3.98
N ALA A 423 8.12 30.51 -3.74
CA ALA A 423 8.91 31.36 -4.62
C ALA A 423 10.42 31.02 -4.57
N ALA A 424 10.94 30.67 -3.39
CA ALA A 424 12.35 30.28 -3.24
C ALA A 424 12.70 28.95 -3.94
N ALA A 425 11.75 28.00 -4.00
CA ALA A 425 11.90 26.74 -4.75
C ALA A 425 12.11 26.97 -6.27
N MET A 426 11.70 28.13 -6.80
CA MET A 426 11.93 28.48 -8.21
C MET A 426 13.34 29.04 -8.49
N THR A 427 14.13 29.37 -7.46
CA THR A 427 15.43 30.08 -7.61
C THR A 427 16.66 29.32 -7.09
N GLY A 428 16.53 28.05 -6.70
CA GLY A 428 17.63 27.20 -6.24
C GLY A 428 17.21 26.23 -5.13
N PRO A 429 18.12 25.37 -4.63
CA PRO A 429 17.80 24.41 -3.56
C PRO A 429 17.49 25.15 -2.26
N SER A 430 16.19 25.27 -1.96
CA SER A 430 15.66 25.91 -0.75
C SER A 430 15.89 25.04 0.48
N THR A 431 16.24 25.67 1.60
CA THR A 431 16.31 25.08 2.95
C THR A 431 15.03 24.34 3.37
N ALA A 432 13.88 24.62 2.75
CA ALA A 432 12.59 24.01 3.06
C ALA A 432 12.50 22.53 2.65
N ALA A 433 13.00 22.17 1.45
CA ALA A 433 12.96 20.78 0.97
C ALA A 433 13.75 19.82 1.87
N VAL A 434 14.78 20.33 2.57
CA VAL A 434 15.54 19.53 3.54
C VAL A 434 14.82 19.35 4.87
N ALA A 435 14.01 20.32 5.29
CA ALA A 435 13.16 20.17 6.47
C ALA A 435 12.08 19.10 6.23
N ASP A 436 11.55 19.00 5.01
CA ASP A 436 10.54 18.01 4.60
C ASP A 436 11.11 16.60 4.47
N ALA A 437 12.34 16.47 3.94
CA ALA A 437 13.06 15.19 3.97
C ALA A 437 13.25 14.71 5.42
N GLY A 438 13.37 15.64 6.37
CA GLY A 438 13.38 15.35 7.80
C GLY A 438 12.15 14.57 8.27
N GLY A 439 10.95 14.88 7.77
CA GLY A 439 9.70 14.19 8.13
C GLY A 439 9.73 12.71 7.75
N LEU A 440 9.98 12.41 6.46
CA LEU A 440 10.12 11.02 5.98
C LEU A 440 11.22 10.26 6.73
N LEU A 441 12.37 10.91 6.98
CA LEU A 441 13.47 10.26 7.70
C LEU A 441 13.14 9.98 9.16
N VAL A 442 12.36 10.84 9.81
CA VAL A 442 11.83 10.59 11.17
C VAL A 442 10.90 9.38 11.16
N GLU A 443 10.05 9.26 10.15
CA GLU A 443 9.08 8.16 10.05
C GLU A 443 9.77 6.83 9.77
N LEU A 444 10.67 6.79 8.78
CA LEU A 444 11.47 5.60 8.48
C LEU A 444 12.34 5.20 9.67
N ALA A 445 12.90 6.17 10.39
CA ALA A 445 13.61 5.94 11.63
C ALA A 445 12.73 5.34 12.73
N ALA A 446 11.49 5.83 12.86
CA ALA A 446 10.53 5.31 13.83
C ALA A 446 10.10 3.88 13.48
N LEU A 447 9.83 3.59 12.21
CA LEU A 447 9.52 2.24 11.72
C LEU A 447 10.68 1.28 11.96
N LEU A 448 11.91 1.73 11.70
CA LEU A 448 13.12 0.93 11.96
C LEU A 448 13.35 0.68 13.45
N ALA A 449 13.13 1.70 14.29
CA ALA A 449 13.24 1.59 15.75
C ALA A 449 12.18 0.65 16.34
N ASP A 450 10.97 0.64 15.79
CA ASP A 450 9.88 -0.24 16.18
C ASP A 450 10.10 -1.69 15.68
N ALA A 451 10.72 -1.85 14.50
CA ALA A 451 11.08 -3.16 13.93
C ALA A 451 12.31 -3.82 14.59
N ASP A 452 13.26 -3.03 15.10
CA ASP A 452 14.40 -3.50 15.91
C ASP A 452 14.71 -2.52 17.06
N PRO A 453 14.21 -2.78 18.28
CA PRO A 453 14.42 -1.91 19.44
C PRO A 453 15.90 -1.66 19.79
N ARG A 454 16.83 -2.50 19.32
CA ARG A 454 18.28 -2.30 19.56
C ARG A 454 18.82 -1.15 18.73
N VAL A 455 18.22 -0.87 17.58
CA VAL A 455 18.52 0.33 16.79
C VAL A 455 18.21 1.59 17.59
N ALA A 456 17.05 1.62 18.26
CA ALA A 456 16.68 2.71 19.16
C ALA A 456 17.65 2.81 20.35
N ALA A 457 17.98 1.68 20.97
CA ALA A 457 18.93 1.62 22.07
C ALA A 457 20.34 2.10 21.67
N ALA A 458 20.81 1.78 20.46
CA ALA A 458 22.09 2.23 19.92
C ALA A 458 22.11 3.74 19.62
N ALA A 459 21.00 4.30 19.14
CA ALA A 459 20.83 5.74 18.97
C ALA A 459 20.93 6.48 20.32
N VAL A 460 20.40 5.89 21.40
CA VAL A 460 20.42 6.47 22.76
C VAL A 460 21.77 6.25 23.47
N ALA A 461 22.36 5.06 23.37
CA ALA A 461 23.56 4.64 24.14
C ALA A 461 24.86 5.34 23.72
N SER A 462 24.93 5.91 22.51
CA SER A 462 26.13 6.51 21.93
C SER A 462 26.49 7.90 22.52
N SER A 463 26.53 8.09 23.85
CA SER A 463 26.85 9.38 24.52
C SER A 463 28.00 10.18 23.84
N PRO A 464 27.91 11.52 23.75
CA PRO A 464 28.93 12.35 23.08
C PRO A 464 30.35 12.25 23.69
N SER A 465 30.51 11.63 24.86
CA SER A 465 31.80 11.51 25.54
C SER A 465 32.63 10.27 25.14
N THR A 466 32.10 9.34 24.34
CA THR A 466 32.81 8.11 23.94
C THR A 466 32.95 8.07 22.41
N ALA A 467 33.98 8.74 21.88
CA ALA A 467 34.13 9.00 20.46
C ALA A 467 34.59 7.79 19.60
N GLU A 468 34.81 6.60 20.18
CA GLU A 468 35.48 5.50 19.46
C GLU A 468 34.79 4.13 19.53
N ALA A 469 33.62 3.99 20.15
CA ALA A 469 32.88 2.72 20.07
C ALA A 469 32.05 2.69 18.78
N GLU A 470 32.57 2.03 17.74
CA GLU A 470 31.77 1.56 16.61
C GLU A 470 30.80 0.49 17.12
N VAL A 471 29.51 0.82 17.17
CA VAL A 471 28.46 -0.16 17.40
C VAL A 471 27.78 -0.41 16.06
N ASP A 472 28.28 -1.40 15.32
CA ASP A 472 27.58 -1.95 14.17
C ASP A 472 26.40 -2.78 14.69
N VAL A 473 25.23 -2.16 14.76
CA VAL A 473 23.97 -2.86 14.98
C VAL A 473 23.35 -3.11 13.62
N GLU A 474 23.63 -4.28 13.04
CA GLU A 474 22.81 -4.79 11.94
C GLU A 474 21.47 -5.27 12.50
N PRO A 475 20.34 -4.93 11.86
CA PRO A 475 19.04 -5.38 12.33
C PRO A 475 18.94 -6.91 12.26
N GLU A 476 18.35 -7.52 13.29
CA GLU A 476 18.12 -8.97 13.31
C GLU A 476 16.83 -9.35 12.59
N SER A 477 15.81 -8.50 12.68
CA SER A 477 14.53 -8.73 12.01
C SER A 477 14.61 -8.42 10.52
N ASP A 478 13.93 -9.21 9.70
CA ASP A 478 13.85 -8.97 8.26
C ASP A 478 13.18 -7.61 7.95
N GLU A 479 12.20 -7.22 8.77
CA GLU A 479 11.58 -5.89 8.72
C GLU A 479 12.59 -4.77 9.03
N GLY A 480 13.43 -4.93 10.06
CA GLY A 480 14.47 -3.96 10.39
C GLY A 480 15.53 -3.86 9.28
N ARG A 481 15.95 -4.99 8.71
CA ARG A 481 16.91 -5.01 7.59
C ARG A 481 16.35 -4.32 6.35
N TYR A 482 15.07 -4.54 6.07
CA TYR A 482 14.37 -3.88 4.99
C TYR A 482 14.35 -2.36 5.17
N TRP A 483 13.86 -1.85 6.30
CA TRP A 483 13.82 -0.40 6.54
C TRP A 483 15.22 0.23 6.55
N ALA A 484 16.23 -0.50 7.05
CA ALA A 484 17.61 -0.06 6.96
C ALA A 484 18.12 -0.01 5.51
N ALA A 485 17.73 -0.97 4.66
CA ALA A 485 18.05 -0.96 3.24
C ALA A 485 17.36 0.20 2.50
N GLU A 486 16.07 0.44 2.75
CA GLU A 486 15.32 1.55 2.17
C GLU A 486 15.93 2.91 2.55
N LEU A 487 16.20 3.12 3.84
CA LEU A 487 16.91 4.31 4.31
C LEU A 487 18.26 4.49 3.62
N ARG A 488 19.04 3.41 3.47
CA ARG A 488 20.34 3.44 2.79
C ARG A 488 20.20 3.79 1.31
N GLY A 489 19.28 3.15 0.58
CA GLY A 489 19.03 3.40 -0.84
C GLY A 489 18.58 4.84 -1.09
N TYR A 490 17.68 5.33 -0.24
CA TYR A 490 17.23 6.71 -0.27
C TYR A 490 18.38 7.70 -0.02
N TRP A 491 19.25 7.40 0.95
CA TRP A 491 20.44 8.21 1.23
C TRP A 491 21.45 8.18 0.09
N GLN A 492 21.73 7.03 -0.50
CA GLN A 492 22.63 6.92 -1.65
C GLN A 492 22.11 7.71 -2.86
N THR A 493 20.79 7.84 -2.99
CA THR A 493 20.16 8.65 -4.04
C THR A 493 20.27 10.15 -3.74
N LEU A 494 20.17 10.56 -2.48
CA LEU A 494 20.26 11.97 -2.05
C LEU A 494 21.70 12.49 -1.92
N LEU A 495 22.65 11.66 -1.48
CA LEU A 495 24.00 12.08 -1.12
C LEU A 495 24.79 12.73 -2.28
N PRO A 496 24.79 12.19 -3.51
CA PRO A 496 25.44 12.84 -4.66
C PRO A 496 24.75 14.15 -5.06
N ARG A 497 23.45 14.28 -4.73
CA ARG A 497 22.60 15.42 -5.08
C ARG A 497 22.68 16.55 -4.04
N ALA A 498 23.26 16.29 -2.87
CA ALA A 498 23.39 17.21 -1.72
C ALA A 498 24.60 18.16 -1.79
N GLY A 499 25.42 18.09 -2.84
CA GLY A 499 26.72 18.79 -2.97
C GLY A 499 26.73 20.32 -2.86
N SER A 500 25.57 20.96 -2.65
CA SER A 500 25.43 22.40 -2.45
C SER A 500 24.47 22.80 -1.30
N LEU A 501 24.18 21.90 -0.35
CA LEU A 501 23.25 22.19 0.75
C LEU A 501 23.86 23.10 1.85
N PRO A 502 23.04 23.92 2.53
CA PRO A 502 23.49 24.84 3.58
C PRO A 502 24.27 24.14 4.70
N LEU A 503 25.18 24.89 5.33
CA LEU A 503 26.22 24.43 6.25
C LEU A 503 25.77 23.34 7.26
N LEU A 504 24.55 23.40 7.80
CA LEU A 504 24.02 22.42 8.76
C LEU A 504 23.79 21.01 8.18
N VAL A 505 23.29 20.96 6.94
CA VAL A 505 23.12 19.72 6.18
C VAL A 505 24.45 19.28 5.60
N ALA A 506 25.32 20.23 5.24
CA ALA A 506 26.70 19.93 4.88
C ALA A 506 27.49 19.34 6.05
N THR A 507 27.23 19.70 7.32
CA THR A 507 27.87 19.03 8.48
C THR A 507 27.32 17.63 8.71
N ALA A 508 26.01 17.44 8.53
CA ALA A 508 25.33 16.15 8.61
C ALA A 508 25.81 15.17 7.52
N VAL A 509 25.86 15.67 6.29
CA VAL A 509 26.35 14.97 5.10
C VAL A 509 27.87 14.81 5.16
N ALA A 510 28.65 15.80 5.59
CA ALA A 510 30.10 15.66 5.77
C ALA A 510 30.45 14.67 6.89
N ALA A 511 29.68 14.60 7.98
CA ALA A 511 29.85 13.57 9.01
C ALA A 511 29.58 12.16 8.44
N ALA A 512 28.57 12.01 7.57
CA ALA A 512 28.29 10.75 6.88
C ALA A 512 29.35 10.40 5.81
N VAL A 513 29.83 11.38 5.05
CA VAL A 513 30.81 11.26 3.96
C VAL A 513 32.22 10.99 4.47
N THR A 514 32.63 11.60 5.59
CA THR A 514 33.97 11.36 6.18
C THR A 514 34.09 9.91 6.68
N VAL A 515 32.98 9.30 7.11
CA VAL A 515 32.92 7.88 7.52
C VAL A 515 32.93 6.95 6.30
N SER A 516 32.17 7.28 5.24
CA SER A 516 32.10 6.48 4.01
C SER A 516 33.43 6.41 3.23
N SER A 517 34.28 7.43 3.33
CA SER A 517 35.61 7.45 2.68
C SER A 517 36.61 6.38 3.18
N ARG A 518 36.27 5.65 4.25
CA ARG A 518 37.05 4.52 4.78
C ARG A 518 36.43 3.14 4.50
N GLY A 519 35.39 3.07 3.65
CA GLY A 519 34.73 1.81 3.30
C GLY A 519 33.78 1.26 4.36
N ALA A 520 33.55 2.01 5.45
CA ALA A 520 32.55 1.70 6.47
C ALA A 520 31.37 2.69 6.35
N VAL A 521 30.15 2.16 6.27
CA VAL A 521 28.92 2.95 6.36
C VAL A 521 28.77 3.43 7.81
N PRO A 522 28.33 4.68 8.10
CA PRO A 522 28.17 5.10 9.49
C PRO A 522 27.16 4.20 10.22
N PRO A 523 27.46 3.76 11.47
CA PRO A 523 26.51 2.99 12.24
C PRO A 523 25.22 3.80 12.40
N LEU A 524 24.10 3.15 12.14
CA LEU A 524 22.74 3.71 12.06
C LEU A 524 22.40 4.69 13.20
N GLY A 525 22.92 4.47 14.41
CA GLY A 525 22.79 5.39 15.54
C GLY A 525 23.42 6.77 15.35
N LYS A 526 24.51 6.90 14.59
CA LYS A 526 25.09 8.20 14.19
C LYS A 526 24.23 8.90 13.13
N LEU A 527 23.65 8.14 12.19
CA LEU A 527 22.74 8.66 11.18
C LEU A 527 21.48 9.24 11.82
N LEU A 528 20.86 8.49 12.74
CA LEU A 528 19.66 8.90 13.46
C LEU A 528 19.87 10.18 14.29
N ARG A 529 21.01 10.33 14.97
CA ARG A 529 21.32 11.55 15.74
C ARG A 529 21.52 12.79 14.87
N VAL A 530 22.08 12.60 13.69
CA VAL A 530 22.27 13.68 12.72
C VAL A 530 20.93 14.11 12.11
N LEU A 531 20.00 13.17 11.93
CA LEU A 531 18.69 13.39 11.31
C LEU A 531 17.62 13.90 12.28
N LEU A 532 17.77 13.64 13.58
CA LEU A 532 16.74 13.88 14.59
C LEU A 532 17.11 14.92 15.65
N PRO A 533 17.80 16.05 15.42
CA PRO A 533 18.06 17.00 16.51
C PRO A 533 16.75 17.57 17.12
N HIS A 534 15.70 17.73 16.31
CA HIS A 534 14.38 18.18 16.79
C HIS A 534 13.54 17.07 17.41
N ALA A 535 13.55 15.85 16.86
CA ALA A 535 12.87 14.73 17.49
C ALA A 535 13.60 14.30 18.76
N VAL A 536 14.94 14.36 18.84
CA VAL A 536 15.71 14.18 20.07
C VAL A 536 15.38 15.27 21.07
N ALA A 537 15.24 16.55 20.69
CA ALA A 537 14.80 17.59 21.62
C ALA A 537 13.35 17.43 22.09
N GLU A 538 12.42 16.99 21.23
CA GLU A 538 11.02 16.73 21.58
C GLU A 538 10.86 15.44 22.40
N VAL A 539 11.65 14.42 22.09
CA VAL A 539 11.80 13.17 22.82
C VAL A 539 12.49 13.45 24.15
N GLU A 540 13.54 14.27 24.23
CA GLU A 540 14.18 14.72 25.48
C GLU A 540 13.26 15.62 26.31
N ALA A 541 12.39 16.42 25.68
CA ALA A 541 11.37 17.20 26.37
C ALA A 541 10.23 16.32 26.91
N LYS A 542 9.83 15.27 26.19
CA LYS A 542 8.86 14.24 26.65
C LYS A 542 9.49 13.25 27.65
N ILE A 543 10.79 12.96 27.55
CA ILE A 543 11.62 12.13 28.45
C ILE A 543 12.13 12.94 29.65
N GLY A 544 12.01 14.27 29.64
CA GLY A 544 12.57 15.21 30.62
C GLY A 544 12.05 15.07 32.05
N VAL A 545 11.21 14.07 32.32
CA VAL A 545 10.81 13.66 33.67
C VAL A 545 11.14 12.18 33.81
N VAL A 546 12.00 11.86 34.80
CA VAL A 546 12.43 10.51 35.26
C VAL A 546 13.80 10.04 34.74
N ALA A 547 14.85 10.48 35.45
CA ALA A 547 16.22 9.96 35.33
C ALA A 547 16.45 8.58 36.00
N ALA A 548 15.40 7.75 36.15
CA ALA A 548 15.51 6.42 36.76
C ALA A 548 14.60 5.43 36.00
N GLY A 549 15.10 4.88 34.89
CA GLY A 549 14.37 3.89 34.08
C GLY A 549 14.55 3.98 32.56
N ARG A 550 15.70 4.47 32.06
CA ARG A 550 15.93 4.79 30.64
C ARG A 550 15.66 3.63 29.67
N ASP A 551 15.99 2.39 30.03
CA ASP A 551 15.89 1.26 29.09
C ASP A 551 14.44 0.77 28.87
N ALA A 552 13.56 0.91 29.88
CA ALA A 552 12.16 0.51 29.78
C ALA A 552 11.26 1.60 29.15
N PHE A 553 11.66 2.87 29.26
CA PHE A 553 10.88 3.98 28.69
C PHE A 553 11.13 4.16 27.19
N VAL A 554 12.39 4.04 26.73
CA VAL A 554 12.70 4.15 25.29
C VAL A 554 12.08 3.00 24.50
N THR A 555 12.08 1.78 25.04
CA THR A 555 11.45 0.62 24.40
C THR A 555 9.93 0.62 24.43
N SER A 556 9.29 1.47 25.26
CA SER A 556 7.83 1.60 25.31
C SER A 556 7.32 2.86 24.58
N ALA A 557 8.10 3.94 24.53
CA ALA A 557 7.73 5.20 23.87
C ALA A 557 7.70 5.13 22.33
N PHE A 558 8.35 4.13 21.72
CA PHE A 558 8.37 3.94 20.26
C PHE A 558 7.47 2.80 19.76
N ARG A 559 6.76 2.10 20.64
CA ARG A 559 5.85 1.04 20.21
C ARG A 559 4.63 1.65 19.55
N LEU A 560 4.59 1.58 18.23
CA LEU A 560 3.42 1.94 17.47
C LEU A 560 2.36 0.85 17.65
N SER A 561 1.09 1.23 17.79
CA SER A 561 0.00 0.27 17.62
C SER A 561 0.03 -0.29 16.19
N GLY A 562 -0.60 -1.46 15.95
CA GLY A 562 -0.74 -2.01 14.59
C GLY A 562 -1.27 -0.99 13.58
N PRO A 563 -2.39 -0.29 13.87
CA PRO A 563 -2.90 0.79 13.04
C PRO A 563 -1.91 1.94 12.83
N GLN A 564 -1.20 2.39 13.87
CA GLN A 564 -0.20 3.46 13.75
C GLN A 564 0.99 3.05 12.88
N ARG A 565 1.47 1.81 13.04
CA ARG A 565 2.56 1.25 12.21
C ARG A 565 2.14 1.19 10.76
N LEU A 566 0.92 0.72 10.48
CA LEU A 566 0.44 0.61 9.11
C LEU A 566 0.18 1.98 8.48
N SER A 567 -0.41 2.94 9.20
CA SER A 567 -0.54 4.33 8.76
C SER A 567 0.82 4.97 8.46
N ALA A 568 1.83 4.74 9.31
CA ALA A 568 3.18 5.27 9.09
C ALA A 568 3.87 4.60 7.89
N THR A 569 3.69 3.28 7.73
CA THR A 569 4.19 2.53 6.58
C THR A 569 3.57 3.03 5.28
N PHE A 570 2.25 3.14 5.23
CA PHE A 570 1.50 3.68 4.11
C PHE A 570 1.99 5.08 3.73
N ARG A 571 2.04 5.99 4.70
CA ARG A 571 2.48 7.38 4.52
C ARG A 571 3.93 7.46 4.01
N SER A 572 4.82 6.62 4.53
CA SER A 572 6.23 6.57 4.10
C SER A 572 6.35 6.17 2.62
N TYR A 573 5.60 5.17 2.15
CA TYR A 573 5.62 4.81 0.73
C TYR A 573 5.05 5.91 -0.16
N LYS A 574 3.96 6.57 0.25
CA LYS A 574 3.43 7.73 -0.48
C LYS A 574 4.46 8.86 -0.56
N GLN A 575 5.19 9.13 0.52
CA GLN A 575 6.28 10.10 0.52
C GLN A 575 7.38 9.68 -0.46
N MET A 576 7.77 8.41 -0.50
CA MET A 576 8.79 7.91 -1.44
C MET A 576 8.39 8.14 -2.90
N VAL A 577 7.15 7.79 -3.28
CA VAL A 577 6.63 8.03 -4.65
C VAL A 577 6.64 9.52 -5.01
N LEU A 578 6.25 10.40 -4.07
CA LEU A 578 6.28 11.85 -4.30
C LEU A 578 7.71 12.38 -4.42
N TRP A 579 8.66 11.83 -3.65
CA TRP A 579 10.06 12.21 -3.71
C TRP A 579 10.73 11.87 -5.04
N ASP A 580 10.36 10.77 -5.69
CA ASP A 580 10.89 10.42 -7.02
C ASP A 580 10.70 11.57 -8.03
N VAL A 581 9.53 12.22 -8.02
CA VAL A 581 9.21 13.36 -8.89
C VAL A 581 10.04 14.59 -8.53
N VAL A 582 10.10 14.92 -7.24
CA VAL A 582 10.83 16.09 -6.74
C VAL A 582 12.30 15.97 -7.11
N LEU A 583 12.90 14.81 -6.87
CA LEU A 583 14.31 14.59 -7.15
C LEU A 583 14.60 14.47 -8.65
N GLY A 584 13.72 13.84 -9.44
CA GLY A 584 13.86 13.75 -10.90
C GLY A 584 13.91 15.14 -11.55
N SER A 585 13.01 16.04 -11.14
CA SER A 585 12.91 17.39 -11.71
C SER A 585 14.10 18.29 -11.33
N VAL A 586 14.67 18.09 -10.14
CA VAL A 586 15.90 18.79 -9.71
C VAL A 586 17.08 18.37 -10.59
N VAL A 587 17.24 17.07 -10.86
CA VAL A 587 18.35 16.55 -11.69
C VAL A 587 18.29 17.08 -13.12
N ALA A 588 17.10 17.11 -13.73
CA ALA A 588 16.90 17.66 -15.08
C ALA A 588 17.34 19.14 -15.18
N SER A 589 17.21 19.91 -14.09
CA SER A 589 17.59 21.33 -14.05
C SER A 589 19.10 21.57 -13.90
N PHE A 590 19.88 20.56 -13.47
CA PHE A 590 21.34 20.66 -13.28
C PHE A 590 22.16 20.01 -14.39
N LEU A 591 21.55 19.20 -15.25
CA LEU A 591 22.24 18.67 -16.43
C LEU A 591 22.30 19.76 -17.52
N PRO A 592 23.50 20.11 -18.03
CA PRO A 592 23.60 21.00 -19.18
C PRO A 592 22.81 20.41 -20.34
N THR A 593 21.98 21.21 -20.99
CA THR A 593 21.10 20.85 -22.13
C THR A 593 21.85 20.40 -23.40
N GLY A 594 23.11 19.96 -23.29
CA GLY A 594 23.99 19.62 -24.42
C GLY A 594 24.69 18.26 -24.38
N THR A 595 24.48 17.40 -23.38
CA THR A 595 25.30 16.17 -23.22
C THR A 595 24.52 14.87 -22.99
N LEU A 596 23.33 14.72 -23.56
CA LEU A 596 22.69 13.41 -23.71
C LEU A 596 22.44 13.11 -25.19
N THR A 597 23.55 12.90 -25.91
CA THR A 597 23.61 12.05 -27.11
C THR A 597 24.83 11.15 -26.95
N ALA A 598 24.64 9.99 -26.32
CA ALA A 598 25.42 8.75 -26.48
C ALA A 598 24.73 7.64 -25.68
#